data_AF-A0A969MJS8-F1
#
_entry.id   AF-A0A969MJS8-F1
#
_cell.length_a   1.000
_cell.length_b   1.000
_cell.length_c   1.000
_cell.angle_alpha   90.00
_cell.angle_beta   90.00
_cell.angle_gamma   90.00
#
_symmetry.space_group_name_H-M   'P 1'
#
loop_
_entity.id
_entity.type
_entity.pdbx_description
1 polymer ?
#
loop_
_entity_poly.entity_id
_entity_poly.type
_entity_poly.pdbx_seq_one_letter_code
_entity_poly.pdbx_strand_id
1 'polypeptide(L)'
;MTQYDHRIRDTQDFLAGISPSMCLAKWTQLSLHLQIGHSHSCHHPAAHKIRLDEISEDPANLHNTSFKKLQQQAMLKGDRPDECSYCWKIEDSGGISDRIWKSAESWSFDFKESVACNTLRNPPYVEVSFDSTCNFKCAYCSPSISSSWMAEIEQFGAYPTSDKLNDIGIIKWKNKMPIPQREHNPYVEAFWKWWPDLVNDLRVFRITGGEPLLSKNVWRVLDYLEENKFPELEFAINSNLGVDQTLIDKLIQKLNKIRPNVKNIFLFTSVDTYGKPAEYIRYGLNYEQFMKNTNNIIEHTDAILVYMITVSNLSLIGSKNLFEDILEQKNKFSRRQVQIDTPYLRYPYFLAVDILPEQYKKYWQDVIDFMESHHDQVNGFADYEIDKSKRVLPIINSAPNTADTIKHKIDFVKFVDEYDRRRNTSFFTTFPKLLEFYYQCKELDV
;
A
#
# COMPACT_ATOMS: atom_id res chain seq x y z
N MET A 1 -6.27 -8.37 -30.22
CA MET A 1 -5.45 -7.36 -29.50
C MET A 1 -6.39 -6.31 -28.99
N THR A 2 -6.38 -6.08 -27.68
CA THR A 2 -7.21 -5.07 -27.03
C THR A 2 -6.65 -3.66 -27.29
N GLN A 3 -7.44 -2.62 -27.07
CA GLN A 3 -6.96 -1.22 -27.08
C GLN A 3 -5.78 -1.03 -26.09
N TYR A 4 -5.77 -1.81 -25.01
CA TYR A 4 -4.72 -1.81 -24.00
C TYR A 4 -3.39 -2.37 -24.53
N ASP A 5 -3.43 -3.43 -25.36
CA ASP A 5 -2.25 -3.97 -26.04
C ASP A 5 -1.61 -2.94 -26.99
N HIS A 6 -2.42 -2.09 -27.63
CA HIS A 6 -1.93 -1.02 -28.49
C HIS A 6 -1.20 0.05 -27.68
N ARG A 7 -1.78 0.51 -26.56
CA ARG A 7 -1.16 1.54 -25.71
C ARG A 7 0.18 1.09 -25.14
N ILE A 8 0.31 -0.19 -24.77
CA ILE A 8 1.56 -0.75 -24.27
C ILE A 8 2.64 -0.73 -25.35
N ARG A 9 2.31 -1.12 -26.59
CA ARG A 9 3.24 -1.06 -27.71
C ARG A 9 3.67 0.38 -28.03
N ASP A 10 2.72 1.30 -28.13
CA ASP A 10 3.01 2.73 -28.34
C ASP A 10 3.93 3.28 -27.24
N THR A 11 3.73 2.82 -26.01
CA THR A 11 4.57 3.19 -24.87
C THR A 11 5.98 2.63 -25.02
N GLN A 12 6.13 1.35 -25.37
CA GLN A 12 7.43 0.73 -25.60
C GLN A 12 8.20 1.43 -26.72
N ASP A 13 7.53 1.70 -27.85
CA ASP A 13 8.14 2.37 -29.01
C ASP A 13 8.58 3.79 -28.67
N PHE A 14 7.73 4.56 -27.97
CA PHE A 14 8.08 5.91 -27.52
C PHE A 14 9.28 5.90 -26.56
N LEU A 15 9.26 5.03 -25.54
CA LEU A 15 10.34 4.93 -24.57
C LEU A 15 11.66 4.55 -25.25
N ALA A 16 11.64 3.54 -26.12
CA ALA A 16 12.80 3.08 -26.86
C ALA A 16 13.37 4.16 -27.80
N GLY A 17 12.52 5.05 -28.32
CA GLY A 17 12.94 6.21 -29.11
C GLY A 17 13.75 7.25 -28.31
N ILE A 18 13.63 7.26 -26.98
CA ILE A 18 14.41 8.14 -26.09
C ILE A 18 15.67 7.41 -25.61
N SER A 19 15.50 6.25 -24.95
CA SER A 19 16.60 5.42 -24.46
C SER A 19 16.11 4.00 -24.11
N PRO A 20 16.98 2.98 -24.11
CA PRO A 20 16.59 1.62 -23.77
C PRO A 20 16.11 1.44 -22.31
N SER A 21 16.43 2.38 -21.42
CA SER A 21 16.09 2.32 -19.99
C SER A 21 15.05 3.37 -19.57
N MET A 22 14.51 4.15 -20.51
CA MET A 22 13.60 5.26 -20.24
C MET A 22 12.34 4.83 -19.46
N CYS A 23 11.91 5.59 -18.47
CA CYS A 23 10.73 5.29 -17.66
C CYS A 23 9.92 6.57 -17.41
N LEU A 24 8.75 6.76 -18.01
CA LEU A 24 7.97 7.98 -17.77
C LEU A 24 7.60 8.14 -16.29
N ALA A 25 7.22 7.04 -15.62
CA ALA A 25 6.88 7.02 -14.20
C ALA A 25 8.01 7.53 -13.28
N LYS A 26 9.26 7.57 -13.74
CA LYS A 26 10.39 8.13 -12.98
C LYS A 26 10.27 9.66 -12.80
N TRP A 27 9.60 10.33 -13.73
CA TRP A 27 9.29 11.77 -13.70
C TRP A 27 7.84 12.03 -13.26
N THR A 28 6.90 11.18 -13.66
CA THR A 28 5.47 11.48 -13.51
C THR A 28 4.86 10.99 -12.19
N GLN A 29 5.55 10.13 -11.46
CA GLN A 29 5.10 9.59 -10.18
C GLN A 29 6.01 10.04 -9.02
N LEU A 30 5.38 10.30 -7.88
CA LEU A 30 6.04 10.62 -6.61
C LEU A 30 5.32 9.93 -5.45
N SER A 31 6.09 9.24 -4.60
CA SER A 31 5.65 8.84 -3.27
C SER A 31 6.45 9.61 -2.22
N LEU A 32 5.76 10.24 -1.27
CA LEU A 32 6.31 11.04 -0.19
C LEU A 32 6.03 10.40 1.17
N HIS A 33 7.07 10.28 1.99
CA HIS A 33 6.98 9.86 3.39
C HIS A 33 7.48 11.02 4.25
N LEU A 34 6.63 12.03 4.45
CA LEU A 34 7.01 13.31 5.08
C LEU A 34 7.35 13.13 6.57
N GLN A 35 6.78 12.13 7.23
CA GLN A 35 7.08 11.78 8.60
C GLN A 35 8.53 11.32 8.78
N ILE A 36 9.13 10.67 7.79
CA ILE A 36 10.55 10.28 7.81
C ILE A 36 11.41 11.14 6.88
N GLY A 37 10.83 12.08 6.15
CA GLY A 37 11.53 12.93 5.17
C GLY A 37 12.14 12.16 3.99
N HIS A 38 11.43 11.16 3.47
CA HIS A 38 11.89 10.37 2.33
C HIS A 38 10.97 10.51 1.11
N SER A 39 11.52 10.27 -0.09
CA SER A 39 10.71 10.10 -1.30
C SER A 39 11.26 9.02 -2.21
N HIS A 40 10.45 8.60 -3.19
CA HIS A 40 10.84 7.77 -4.32
C HIS A 40 9.91 8.08 -5.51
N SER A 41 10.27 7.65 -6.73
CA SER A 41 9.44 7.92 -7.92
C SER A 41 8.37 6.86 -8.16
N CYS A 42 8.59 5.59 -7.81
CA CYS A 42 7.55 4.56 -7.84
C CYS A 42 7.76 3.56 -6.71
N HIS A 43 6.89 2.57 -6.52
CA HIS A 43 6.93 1.69 -5.35
C HIS A 43 8.07 0.64 -5.33
N HIS A 44 8.86 0.50 -6.40
CA HIS A 44 9.97 -0.47 -6.47
C HIS A 44 11.31 0.08 -5.95
N PRO A 45 11.75 1.31 -6.34
CA PRO A 45 12.91 1.93 -5.74
C PRO A 45 12.83 2.06 -4.22
N ALA A 46 13.97 1.86 -3.57
CA ALA A 46 14.10 2.22 -2.17
C ALA A 46 13.89 3.73 -2.00
N ALA A 47 13.13 4.13 -0.98
CA ALA A 47 13.00 5.53 -0.61
C ALA A 47 14.36 6.10 -0.18
N HIS A 48 14.71 7.30 -0.64
CA HIS A 48 15.90 8.03 -0.19
C HIS A 48 15.52 9.24 0.66
N LYS A 49 16.44 9.64 1.54
CA LYS A 49 16.27 10.82 2.39
C LYS A 49 16.34 12.09 1.54
N ILE A 50 15.36 12.96 1.71
CA ILE A 50 15.34 14.30 1.12
C ILE A 50 16.24 15.20 1.98
N ARG A 51 17.10 15.96 1.34
CA ARG A 51 17.98 16.90 2.03
C ARG A 51 17.22 18.17 2.42
N LEU A 52 17.46 18.67 3.63
CA LEU A 52 16.76 19.84 4.17
C LEU A 52 17.16 21.14 3.47
N ASP A 53 18.42 21.26 3.03
CA ASP A 53 18.90 22.42 2.28
C ASP A 53 18.20 22.51 0.91
N GLU A 54 18.03 21.39 0.20
CA GLU A 54 17.34 21.38 -1.10
C GLU A 54 15.90 21.89 -1.01
N ILE A 55 15.13 21.47 0.01
CA ILE A 55 13.72 21.94 0.17
C ILE A 55 13.60 23.33 0.78
N SER A 56 14.68 23.84 1.38
CA SER A 56 14.75 25.23 1.84
C SER A 56 14.98 26.19 0.68
N GLU A 57 15.70 25.76 -0.36
CA GLU A 57 15.89 26.50 -1.61
C GLU A 57 14.65 26.51 -2.50
N ASP A 58 14.06 25.34 -2.74
CA ASP A 58 12.81 25.19 -3.50
C ASP A 58 11.96 24.06 -2.89
N PRO A 59 10.75 24.33 -2.39
CA PRO A 59 9.89 23.30 -1.81
C PRO A 59 9.52 22.19 -2.81
N ALA A 60 9.57 22.45 -4.12
CA ALA A 60 9.37 21.44 -5.17
C ALA A 60 10.50 20.39 -5.21
N ASN A 61 11.63 20.61 -4.52
CA ASN A 61 12.69 19.60 -4.37
C ASN A 61 12.24 18.39 -3.52
N LEU A 62 11.02 18.39 -2.96
CA LEU A 62 10.38 17.15 -2.51
C LEU A 62 10.25 16.11 -3.64
N HIS A 63 9.98 16.57 -4.87
CA HIS A 63 10.03 15.75 -6.08
C HIS A 63 11.40 15.82 -6.76
N ASN A 64 11.93 17.03 -6.91
CA ASN A 64 13.05 17.36 -7.80
C ASN A 64 14.45 17.24 -7.14
N THR A 65 14.60 16.32 -6.20
CA THR A 65 15.88 16.11 -5.46
C THR A 65 17.05 15.88 -6.41
N SER A 66 18.24 16.31 -6.01
CA SER A 66 19.49 16.05 -6.76
C SER A 66 19.68 14.56 -7.07
N PHE A 67 19.41 13.68 -6.10
CA PHE A 67 19.45 12.23 -6.29
C PHE A 67 18.55 11.78 -7.45
N LYS A 68 17.26 12.13 -7.44
CA LYS A 68 16.33 11.72 -8.52
C LYS A 68 16.76 12.24 -9.89
N LYS A 69 17.24 13.49 -9.97
CA LYS A 69 17.75 14.08 -11.22
C LYS A 69 18.94 13.30 -11.79
N LEU A 70 19.84 12.80 -10.94
CA LEU A 70 20.95 11.94 -11.39
C LEU A 70 20.45 10.62 -11.97
N GLN A 71 19.45 10.00 -11.35
CA GLN A 71 18.89 8.72 -11.80
C GLN A 71 18.10 8.88 -13.11
N GLN A 72 17.39 10.00 -13.25
CA GLN A 72 16.75 10.42 -14.49
C GLN A 72 17.76 10.63 -15.61
N GLN A 73 18.87 11.32 -15.35
CA GLN A 73 19.96 11.52 -16.32
C GLN A 73 20.62 10.20 -16.73
N ALA A 74 20.82 9.26 -15.80
CA ALA A 74 21.33 7.93 -16.11
C ALA A 74 20.38 7.18 -17.07
N MET A 75 19.07 7.21 -16.79
CA MET A 75 18.07 6.61 -17.70
C MET A 75 18.08 7.27 -19.08
N LEU A 76 18.18 8.59 -19.17
CA LEU A 76 18.27 9.29 -20.47
C LEU A 76 19.51 8.89 -21.27
N LYS A 77 20.60 8.50 -20.61
CA LYS A 77 21.83 7.98 -21.26
C LYS A 77 21.74 6.50 -21.64
N GLY A 78 20.67 5.82 -21.27
CA GLY A 78 20.48 4.38 -21.49
C GLY A 78 21.01 3.48 -20.38
N ASP A 79 21.52 4.05 -19.28
CA ASP A 79 21.96 3.29 -18.12
C ASP A 79 20.76 2.73 -17.35
N ARG A 80 20.94 1.60 -16.67
CA ARG A 80 19.91 0.96 -15.83
C ARG A 80 20.19 1.23 -14.35
N PRO A 81 19.52 2.21 -13.70
CA PRO A 81 19.68 2.44 -12.27
C PRO A 81 19.41 1.20 -11.41
N ASP A 82 20.29 0.93 -10.45
CA ASP A 82 20.18 -0.24 -9.55
C ASP A 82 18.89 -0.24 -8.72
N GLU A 83 18.40 0.94 -8.34
CA GLU A 83 17.15 1.09 -7.60
C GLU A 83 15.92 0.63 -8.40
N CYS A 84 16.05 0.46 -9.73
CA CYS A 84 15.00 -0.06 -10.61
C CYS A 84 15.18 -1.54 -10.96
N SER A 85 16.08 -2.25 -10.26
CA SER A 85 16.43 -3.66 -10.52
C SER A 85 15.27 -4.63 -10.58
N TYR A 86 14.16 -4.38 -9.88
CA TYR A 86 12.96 -5.20 -10.02
C TYR A 86 12.44 -5.24 -11.46
N CYS A 87 12.35 -4.07 -12.11
CA CYS A 87 11.88 -3.98 -13.49
C CYS A 87 12.87 -4.62 -14.46
N TRP A 88 14.17 -4.44 -14.23
CA TRP A 88 15.24 -5.04 -15.04
C TRP A 88 15.18 -6.56 -15.00
N LYS A 89 14.99 -7.17 -13.81
CA LYS A 89 14.86 -8.62 -13.67
C LYS A 89 13.67 -9.18 -14.45
N ILE A 90 12.54 -8.48 -14.48
CA ILE A 90 11.36 -8.90 -15.26
C ILE A 90 11.66 -8.82 -16.75
N GLU A 91 12.23 -7.71 -17.22
CA GLU A 91 12.54 -7.47 -18.63
C GLU A 91 13.62 -8.44 -19.16
N ASP A 92 14.67 -8.69 -18.37
CA ASP A 92 15.74 -9.63 -18.71
C ASP A 92 15.24 -11.08 -18.75
N SER A 93 14.11 -11.36 -18.10
CA SER A 93 13.40 -12.65 -18.18
C SER A 93 12.38 -12.71 -19.33
N GLY A 94 12.32 -11.67 -20.19
CA GLY A 94 11.41 -11.58 -21.32
C GLY A 94 10.00 -11.06 -20.99
N GLY A 95 9.77 -10.58 -19.77
CA GLY A 95 8.47 -10.06 -19.32
C GLY A 95 8.30 -8.55 -19.53
N ILE A 96 7.06 -8.06 -19.42
CA ILE A 96 6.74 -6.63 -19.40
C ILE A 96 6.72 -6.14 -17.95
N SER A 97 7.64 -5.24 -17.60
CA SER A 97 7.76 -4.74 -16.23
C SER A 97 6.81 -3.59 -15.91
N ASP A 98 6.69 -3.29 -14.62
CA ASP A 98 5.94 -2.13 -14.11
C ASP A 98 6.42 -0.80 -14.66
N ARG A 99 7.68 -0.69 -15.13
CA ARG A 99 8.16 0.50 -15.85
C ARG A 99 7.30 0.78 -17.06
N ILE A 100 7.02 -0.25 -17.86
CA ILE A 100 6.20 -0.14 -19.08
C ILE A 100 4.73 0.05 -18.70
N TRP A 101 4.19 -0.79 -17.82
CA TRP A 101 2.79 -0.71 -17.39
C TRP A 101 2.45 0.67 -16.83
N LYS A 102 3.27 1.20 -15.92
CA LYS A 102 3.04 2.54 -15.34
C LYS A 102 3.26 3.66 -16.32
N SER A 103 4.21 3.53 -17.25
CA SER A 103 4.42 4.54 -18.28
C SER A 103 3.24 4.62 -19.25
N ALA A 104 2.50 3.52 -19.43
CA ALA A 104 1.32 3.44 -20.28
C ALA A 104 0.03 3.97 -19.63
N GLU A 105 0.02 4.18 -18.31
CA GLU A 105 -1.12 4.79 -17.63
C GLU A 105 -1.34 6.23 -18.10
N SER A 106 -2.60 6.68 -18.16
CA SER A 106 -2.93 8.04 -18.65
C SER A 106 -2.27 9.15 -17.84
N TRP A 107 -2.23 9.01 -16.52
CA TRP A 107 -1.53 9.97 -15.66
C TRP A 107 -0.03 10.07 -15.95
N SER A 108 0.57 9.14 -16.70
CA SER A 108 1.96 9.19 -17.12
C SER A 108 2.12 9.47 -18.62
N PHE A 109 1.51 8.66 -19.47
CA PHE A 109 1.70 8.69 -20.92
C PHE A 109 1.28 10.02 -21.54
N ASP A 110 0.25 10.67 -21.00
CA ASP A 110 -0.27 11.93 -21.54
C ASP A 110 0.74 13.08 -21.33
N PHE A 111 1.75 12.89 -20.48
CA PHE A 111 2.83 13.84 -20.20
C PHE A 111 4.16 13.47 -20.88
N LYS A 112 4.16 12.48 -21.77
CA LYS A 112 5.37 11.95 -22.41
C LYS A 112 6.21 13.01 -23.12
N GLU A 113 5.57 13.97 -23.79
CA GLU A 113 6.25 15.07 -24.49
C GLU A 113 6.90 16.05 -23.51
N SER A 114 6.23 16.38 -22.40
CA SER A 114 6.79 17.24 -21.35
C SER A 114 8.00 16.58 -20.66
N VAL A 115 7.97 15.25 -20.52
CA VAL A 115 9.11 14.49 -20.01
C VAL A 115 10.26 14.49 -21.02
N ALA A 116 9.99 14.20 -22.30
CA ALA A 116 11.00 14.16 -23.36
C ALA A 116 11.68 15.54 -23.56
N CYS A 117 10.91 16.61 -23.47
CA CYS A 117 11.42 17.99 -23.56
C CYS A 117 12.00 18.53 -22.25
N ASN A 118 12.00 17.74 -21.16
CA ASN A 118 12.45 18.15 -19.82
C ASN A 118 11.77 19.44 -19.31
N THR A 119 10.47 19.59 -19.57
CA THR A 119 9.65 20.74 -19.14
C THR A 119 8.68 20.39 -18.02
N LEU A 120 8.55 19.11 -17.66
CA LEU A 120 7.69 18.68 -16.55
C LEU A 120 8.26 19.10 -15.20
N ARG A 121 7.62 20.06 -14.54
CA ARG A 121 8.02 20.56 -13.22
C ARG A 121 7.43 19.72 -12.07
N ASN A 122 6.12 19.45 -12.15
CA ASN A 122 5.35 18.76 -11.13
C ASN A 122 4.91 17.38 -11.63
N PRO A 123 4.97 16.33 -10.79
CA PRO A 123 4.48 15.02 -11.15
C PRO A 123 2.93 15.00 -11.12
N PRO A 124 2.25 14.49 -12.16
CA PRO A 124 0.79 14.33 -12.17
C PRO A 124 0.28 13.27 -11.19
N TYR A 125 1.13 12.36 -10.68
CA TYR A 125 0.76 11.40 -9.64
C TYR A 125 1.57 11.66 -8.37
N VAL A 126 0.88 11.96 -7.27
CA VAL A 126 1.48 12.06 -5.94
C VAL A 126 0.76 11.18 -4.93
N GLU A 127 1.49 10.29 -4.28
CA GLU A 127 1.09 9.60 -3.06
C GLU A 127 1.84 10.21 -1.86
N VAL A 128 1.14 10.55 -0.78
CA VAL A 128 1.74 11.20 0.39
C VAL A 128 1.33 10.55 1.71
N SER A 129 2.31 10.29 2.55
CA SER A 129 2.16 10.04 3.98
C SER A 129 2.61 11.28 4.75
N PHE A 130 1.66 11.93 5.43
CA PHE A 130 1.95 13.13 6.23
C PHE A 130 2.53 12.79 7.60
N ASP A 131 2.01 11.74 8.23
CA ASP A 131 2.35 11.34 9.58
C ASP A 131 2.24 9.82 9.76
N SER A 132 2.85 9.35 10.84
CA SER A 132 2.78 7.97 11.31
C SER A 132 1.71 7.77 12.39
N THR A 133 0.84 8.75 12.68
CA THR A 133 -0.14 8.61 13.76
C THR A 133 -1.13 7.52 13.40
N CYS A 134 -1.22 6.45 14.19
CA CYS A 134 -2.11 5.32 13.91
C CYS A 134 -2.68 4.75 15.21
N ASN A 135 -3.95 4.37 15.20
CA ASN A 135 -4.66 3.71 16.31
C ASN A 135 -4.50 2.18 16.31
N PHE A 136 -3.95 1.59 15.24
CA PHE A 136 -3.73 0.15 15.12
C PHE A 136 -2.27 -0.25 15.29
N LYS A 137 -2.07 -1.53 15.64
CA LYS A 137 -0.76 -2.19 15.69
C LYS A 137 -0.72 -3.41 14.77
N CYS A 138 -1.03 -3.28 13.48
CA CYS A 138 -1.08 -4.43 12.55
C CYS A 138 0.19 -5.28 12.58
N ALA A 139 0.08 -6.62 12.54
CA ALA A 139 1.13 -7.60 12.82
C ALA A 139 2.41 -7.44 11.98
N TYR A 140 2.28 -6.90 10.77
CA TYR A 140 3.38 -6.69 9.82
C TYR A 140 3.73 -5.20 9.60
N CYS A 141 3.23 -4.31 10.46
CA CYS A 141 3.53 -2.88 10.41
C CYS A 141 4.80 -2.55 11.23
N SER A 142 5.25 -1.30 11.20
CA SER A 142 6.51 -0.89 11.82
C SER A 142 6.45 0.49 12.52
N PRO A 143 7.37 0.76 13.47
CA PRO A 143 7.45 2.05 14.15
C PRO A 143 7.66 3.25 13.21
N SER A 144 8.26 3.06 12.02
CA SER A 144 8.48 4.17 11.07
C SER A 144 7.19 4.72 10.44
N ILE A 145 6.08 3.97 10.56
CA ILE A 145 4.79 4.32 9.94
C ILE A 145 3.60 4.21 10.90
N SER A 146 3.79 3.74 12.14
CA SER A 146 2.75 3.70 13.18
C SER A 146 3.29 4.15 14.55
N SER A 147 2.67 5.19 15.11
CA SER A 147 2.94 5.70 16.45
C SER A 147 2.58 4.69 17.55
N SER A 148 1.55 3.88 17.33
CA SER A 148 1.18 2.81 18.26
C SER A 148 2.22 1.68 18.27
N TRP A 149 2.82 1.38 17.12
CA TRP A 149 3.98 0.49 17.06
C TRP A 149 5.22 1.09 17.71
N MET A 150 5.48 2.39 17.50
CA MET A 150 6.59 3.07 18.19
C MET A 150 6.48 2.94 19.71
N ALA A 151 5.30 3.25 20.27
CA ALA A 151 5.06 3.12 21.71
C ALA A 151 5.27 1.69 22.24
N GLU A 152 4.81 0.67 21.48
CA GLU A 152 5.00 -0.73 21.88
C GLU A 152 6.47 -1.15 21.89
N ILE A 153 7.25 -0.74 20.89
CA ILE A 153 8.68 -1.07 20.83
C ILE A 153 9.49 -0.27 21.86
N GLU A 154 9.12 0.98 22.15
CA GLU A 154 9.75 1.74 23.25
C GLU A 154 9.51 1.07 24.60
N GLN A 155 8.34 0.46 24.81
CA GLN A 155 8.00 -0.22 26.06
C GLN A 155 8.65 -1.60 26.20
N PHE A 156 8.63 -2.42 25.14
CA PHE A 156 9.01 -3.84 25.23
C PHE A 156 10.30 -4.20 24.48
N GLY A 157 10.86 -3.27 23.71
CA GLY A 157 11.97 -3.53 22.80
C GLY A 157 11.55 -4.25 21.51
N ALA A 158 12.54 -4.57 20.69
CA ALA A 158 12.36 -5.33 19.46
C ALA A 158 11.71 -6.69 19.73
N TYR A 159 11.05 -7.26 18.72
CA TYR A 159 10.59 -8.65 18.80
C TYR A 159 11.81 -9.61 18.76
N PRO A 160 11.76 -10.76 19.46
CA PRO A 160 12.88 -11.68 19.59
C PRO A 160 13.09 -12.57 18.35
N THR A 161 12.77 -12.05 17.15
CA THR A 161 13.06 -12.72 15.88
C THR A 161 14.54 -12.57 15.56
N SER A 162 15.04 -13.41 14.65
CA SER A 162 16.44 -13.44 14.28
C SER A 162 16.94 -12.13 13.66
N ASP A 163 16.06 -11.32 13.06
CA ASP A 163 16.35 -10.00 12.52
C ASP A 163 16.03 -8.85 13.49
N LYS A 164 15.61 -9.17 14.72
CA LYS A 164 15.13 -8.21 15.73
C LYS A 164 14.06 -7.29 15.15
N LEU A 165 12.94 -7.89 14.72
CA LEU A 165 11.85 -7.18 14.07
C LEU A 165 11.50 -5.89 14.83
N ASN A 166 11.43 -4.81 14.06
CA ASN A 166 11.08 -3.46 14.51
C ASN A 166 12.07 -2.83 15.51
N ASP A 167 13.32 -3.28 15.58
CA ASP A 167 14.37 -2.65 16.39
C ASP A 167 14.58 -1.17 16.05
N ILE A 168 14.48 -0.31 17.08
CA ILE A 168 14.63 1.15 16.96
C ILE A 168 16.05 1.54 16.51
N GLY A 169 17.08 0.81 16.92
CA GLY A 169 18.46 1.04 16.49
C GLY A 169 18.61 0.88 14.98
N ILE A 170 18.01 -0.17 14.40
CA ILE A 170 17.98 -0.39 12.94
C ILE A 170 17.22 0.74 12.23
N ILE A 171 16.09 1.18 12.78
CA ILE A 171 15.29 2.28 12.20
C ILE A 171 16.09 3.59 12.20
N LYS A 172 16.79 3.90 13.30
CA LYS A 172 17.71 5.06 13.41
C LYS A 172 18.85 4.96 12.41
N TRP A 173 19.51 3.81 12.33
CA TRP A 173 20.61 3.58 11.38
C TRP A 173 20.17 3.78 9.92
N LYS A 174 18.94 3.37 9.57
CA LYS A 174 18.34 3.60 8.24
C LYS A 174 17.81 5.03 8.02
N ASN A 175 17.95 5.93 9.00
CA ASN A 175 17.41 7.30 8.97
C ASN A 175 15.86 7.35 8.84
N LYS A 176 15.15 6.31 9.31
CA LYS A 176 13.69 6.17 9.18
C LYS A 176 12.93 6.45 10.48
N MET A 177 13.52 7.20 11.40
CA MET A 177 12.78 7.66 12.58
C MET A 177 11.72 8.67 12.16
N PRO A 178 10.45 8.46 12.51
CA PRO A 178 9.40 9.41 12.20
C PRO A 178 9.51 10.65 13.10
N ILE A 179 9.25 11.82 12.53
CA ILE A 179 9.05 13.07 13.26
C ILE A 179 7.63 13.01 13.85
N PRO A 180 7.47 13.02 15.19
CA PRO A 180 6.17 12.99 15.82
C PRO A 180 5.29 14.17 15.39
N GLN A 181 3.98 13.96 15.26
CA GLN A 181 3.03 15.00 14.81
C GLN A 181 3.04 16.27 15.69
N ARG A 182 3.45 16.16 16.97
CA ARG A 182 3.57 17.28 17.92
C ARG A 182 4.82 18.15 17.68
N GLU A 183 5.78 17.65 16.91
CA GLU A 183 7.04 18.33 16.61
C GLU A 183 6.96 19.04 15.25
N HIS A 184 7.79 20.06 15.08
CA HIS A 184 7.87 20.78 13.82
C HIS A 184 8.45 19.86 12.71
N ASN A 185 7.74 19.75 11.59
CA ASN A 185 8.17 18.94 10.45
C ASN A 185 8.47 19.83 9.22
N PRO A 186 9.75 20.02 8.84
CA PRO A 186 10.13 20.87 7.71
C PRO A 186 9.66 20.33 6.35
N TYR A 187 9.48 19.01 6.23
CA TYR A 187 8.98 18.39 4.99
C TYR A 187 7.48 18.67 4.78
N VAL A 188 6.71 18.70 5.87
CA VAL A 188 5.28 19.10 5.82
C VAL A 188 5.16 20.59 5.52
N GLU A 189 6.02 21.44 6.10
CA GLU A 189 6.06 22.86 5.75
C GLU A 189 6.38 23.07 4.27
N ALA A 190 7.42 22.41 3.75
CA ALA A 190 7.78 22.45 2.34
C ALA A 190 6.62 21.98 1.44
N PHE A 191 5.94 20.88 1.81
CA PHE A 191 4.78 20.39 1.07
C PHE A 191 3.70 21.47 0.94
N TRP A 192 3.38 22.17 2.03
CA TRP A 192 2.35 23.21 2.00
C TRP A 192 2.77 24.48 1.27
N LYS A 193 4.07 24.79 1.20
CA LYS A 193 4.59 25.86 0.33
C LYS A 193 4.50 25.48 -1.14
N TRP A 194 4.70 24.20 -1.47
CA TRP A 194 4.60 23.67 -2.83
C TRP A 194 3.16 23.44 -3.30
N TRP A 195 2.25 23.10 -2.38
CA TRP A 195 0.87 22.69 -2.68
C TRP A 195 0.11 23.59 -3.67
N PRO A 196 0.14 24.94 -3.56
CA PRO A 196 -0.59 25.80 -4.49
C PRO A 196 -0.14 25.69 -5.95
N ASP A 197 1.14 25.33 -6.18
CA ASP A 197 1.70 25.06 -7.51
C ASP A 197 1.35 23.62 -7.93
N LEU A 198 1.64 22.65 -7.07
CA LEU A 198 1.46 21.22 -7.34
C LEU A 198 0.02 20.84 -7.71
N VAL A 199 -0.97 21.29 -6.94
CA VAL A 199 -2.34 20.76 -7.00
C VAL A 199 -2.99 20.92 -8.38
N ASN A 200 -2.60 21.95 -9.13
CA ASN A 200 -3.14 22.23 -10.46
C ASN A 200 -2.63 21.25 -11.54
N ASP A 201 -1.50 20.60 -11.29
CA ASP A 201 -0.88 19.66 -12.24
C ASP A 201 -1.25 18.20 -11.96
N LEU A 202 -1.91 17.93 -10.83
CA LEU A 202 -2.27 16.57 -10.42
C LEU A 202 -3.35 15.96 -11.33
N ARG A 203 -3.15 14.68 -11.63
CA ARG A 203 -4.17 13.76 -12.15
C ARG A 203 -4.56 12.71 -11.13
N VAL A 204 -3.63 12.33 -10.25
CA VAL A 204 -3.90 11.43 -9.14
C VAL A 204 -3.26 11.97 -7.87
N PHE A 205 -4.06 12.13 -6.82
CA PHE A 205 -3.57 12.48 -5.49
C PHE A 205 -4.03 11.45 -4.48
N ARG A 206 -3.08 10.74 -3.88
CA ARG A 206 -3.35 9.67 -2.92
C ARG A 206 -2.78 9.99 -1.55
N ILE A 207 -3.57 9.83 -0.51
CA ILE A 207 -3.12 9.97 0.88
C ILE A 207 -3.03 8.59 1.54
N THR A 208 -1.91 8.34 2.22
CA THR A 208 -1.63 7.13 3.01
C THR A 208 -0.94 7.51 4.33
N GLY A 209 -0.37 6.56 5.06
CA GLY A 209 0.43 6.78 6.27
C GLY A 209 0.02 5.87 7.41
N GLY A 210 -0.03 6.43 8.62
CA GLY A 210 -0.63 5.77 9.78
C GLY A 210 -2.13 5.57 9.57
N GLU A 211 -2.96 6.35 10.26
CA GLU A 211 -4.39 6.46 9.99
C GLU A 211 -4.70 7.89 9.54
N PRO A 212 -4.93 8.12 8.24
CA PRO A 212 -5.17 9.46 7.70
C PRO A 212 -6.28 10.25 8.38
N LEU A 213 -7.32 9.59 8.91
CA LEU A 213 -8.41 10.30 9.61
C LEU A 213 -7.98 10.93 10.95
N LEU A 214 -6.80 10.56 11.48
CA LEU A 214 -6.18 11.19 12.65
C LEU A 214 -5.25 12.37 12.30
N SER A 215 -5.03 12.62 11.00
CA SER A 215 -4.10 13.66 10.54
C SER A 215 -4.78 15.00 10.30
N LYS A 216 -4.29 16.06 10.95
CA LYS A 216 -4.72 17.44 10.66
C LYS A 216 -4.41 17.87 9.21
N ASN A 217 -3.34 17.35 8.62
CA ASN A 217 -2.97 17.68 7.24
C ASN A 217 -3.92 17.06 6.23
N VAL A 218 -4.42 15.84 6.51
CA VAL A 218 -5.45 15.19 5.69
C VAL A 218 -6.72 16.03 5.68
N TRP A 219 -7.21 16.46 6.85
CA TRP A 219 -8.39 17.32 6.91
C TRP A 219 -8.17 18.65 6.17
N ARG A 220 -6.97 19.25 6.25
CA ARG A 220 -6.63 20.45 5.47
C ARG A 220 -6.68 20.22 3.96
N VAL A 221 -6.26 19.04 3.46
CA VAL A 221 -6.44 18.69 2.03
C VAL A 221 -7.92 18.59 1.71
N LEU A 222 -8.70 17.88 2.53
CA LEU A 222 -10.15 17.70 2.29
C LEU A 222 -10.88 19.05 2.26
N ASP A 223 -10.54 19.98 3.15
CA ASP A 223 -11.06 21.35 3.14
C ASP A 223 -10.69 22.08 1.84
N TYR A 224 -9.43 21.98 1.39
CA TYR A 224 -8.98 22.60 0.15
C TYR A 224 -9.69 22.04 -1.10
N LEU A 225 -9.92 20.72 -1.16
CA LEU A 225 -10.64 20.07 -2.26
C LEU A 225 -12.15 20.34 -2.22
N GLU A 226 -12.73 20.66 -1.05
CA GLU A 226 -14.12 21.11 -0.92
C GLU A 226 -14.31 22.52 -1.52
N GLU A 227 -13.30 23.39 -1.35
CA GLU A 227 -13.36 24.81 -1.74
C GLU A 227 -12.95 25.08 -3.20
N ASN A 228 -12.29 24.12 -3.87
CA ASN A 228 -11.70 24.31 -5.19
C ASN A 228 -12.07 23.17 -6.16
N LYS A 229 -12.08 23.45 -7.48
CA LYS A 229 -12.46 22.47 -8.52
C LYS A 229 -11.26 21.95 -9.29
N PHE A 230 -11.12 20.63 -9.33
CA PHE A 230 -10.09 19.87 -10.04
C PHE A 230 -10.72 18.71 -10.83
N PRO A 231 -11.45 18.99 -11.94
CA PRO A 231 -12.26 17.99 -12.65
C PRO A 231 -11.46 16.81 -13.22
N GLU A 232 -10.15 16.97 -13.40
CA GLU A 232 -9.25 15.92 -13.89
C GLU A 232 -8.58 15.11 -12.77
N LEU A 233 -8.80 15.48 -11.51
CA LEU A 233 -8.15 14.85 -10.36
C LEU A 233 -8.90 13.58 -9.93
N GLU A 234 -8.18 12.47 -9.84
CA GLU A 234 -8.60 11.29 -9.09
C GLU A 234 -8.03 11.39 -7.68
N PHE A 235 -8.93 11.57 -6.70
CA PHE A 235 -8.55 11.67 -5.30
C PHE A 235 -8.66 10.30 -4.63
N ALA A 236 -7.64 9.92 -3.87
CA ALA A 236 -7.58 8.65 -3.17
C ALA A 236 -7.15 8.82 -1.70
N ILE A 237 -7.72 8.03 -0.81
CA ILE A 237 -7.34 7.99 0.60
C ILE A 237 -7.30 6.53 1.09
N ASN A 238 -6.26 6.16 1.84
CA ASN A 238 -6.10 4.86 2.46
C ASN A 238 -6.38 4.95 3.96
N SER A 239 -7.52 4.45 4.43
CA SER A 239 -7.88 4.46 5.86
C SER A 239 -8.20 3.05 6.34
N ASN A 240 -7.79 2.71 7.56
CA ASN A 240 -8.17 1.46 8.20
C ASN A 240 -9.67 1.42 8.56
N LEU A 241 -10.35 2.57 8.55
CA LEU A 241 -11.78 2.76 8.86
C LEU A 241 -12.23 2.23 10.24
N GLY A 242 -11.32 1.78 11.08
CA GLY A 242 -11.55 1.41 12.47
C GLY A 242 -11.40 2.60 13.41
N VAL A 243 -12.00 3.72 13.07
CA VAL A 243 -12.06 4.94 13.89
C VAL A 243 -13.47 5.18 14.43
N ASP A 244 -13.59 6.08 15.39
CA ASP A 244 -14.88 6.45 15.99
C ASP A 244 -15.88 6.96 14.94
N GLN A 245 -17.17 6.69 15.17
CA GLN A 245 -18.26 7.03 14.26
C GLN A 245 -18.27 8.51 13.87
N THR A 246 -17.90 9.42 14.78
CA THR A 246 -17.82 10.87 14.48
C THR A 246 -16.83 11.20 13.36
N LEU A 247 -15.69 10.49 13.26
CA LEU A 247 -14.73 10.68 12.18
C LEU A 247 -15.25 10.09 10.87
N ILE A 248 -15.97 8.97 10.92
CA ILE A 248 -16.64 8.37 9.76
C ILE A 248 -17.72 9.31 9.21
N ASP A 249 -18.58 9.86 10.06
CA ASP A 249 -19.64 10.78 9.65
C ASP A 249 -19.05 12.05 9.03
N LYS A 250 -17.99 12.58 9.63
CA LYS A 250 -17.25 13.73 9.09
C LYS A 250 -16.60 13.41 7.75
N LEU A 251 -16.03 12.21 7.58
CA LEU A 251 -15.46 11.76 6.30
C LEU A 251 -16.54 11.71 5.23
N ILE A 252 -17.68 11.05 5.49
CA ILE A 252 -18.81 10.94 4.55
C ILE A 252 -19.26 12.34 4.08
N GLN A 253 -19.43 13.28 5.01
CA GLN A 253 -19.77 14.66 4.68
C GLN A 253 -18.75 15.32 3.74
N LYS A 254 -17.45 15.14 4.01
CA LYS A 254 -16.38 15.69 3.17
C LYS A 254 -16.36 15.06 1.78
N LEU A 255 -16.44 13.73 1.69
CA LEU A 255 -16.41 13.03 0.40
C LEU A 255 -17.56 13.47 -0.51
N ASN A 256 -18.77 13.64 0.03
CA ASN A 256 -19.92 14.12 -0.74
C ASN A 256 -19.75 15.54 -1.27
N LYS A 257 -19.12 16.43 -0.50
CA LYS A 257 -18.85 17.81 -0.94
C LYS A 257 -17.69 17.89 -1.94
N ILE A 258 -16.69 17.03 -1.82
CA ILE A 258 -15.54 16.96 -2.73
C ILE A 258 -15.92 16.30 -4.05
N ARG A 259 -16.85 15.33 -4.05
CA ARG A 259 -17.24 14.56 -5.24
C ARG A 259 -17.51 15.41 -6.50
N PRO A 260 -18.28 16.51 -6.47
CA PRO A 260 -18.51 17.34 -7.66
C PRO A 260 -17.28 18.13 -8.12
N ASN A 261 -16.25 18.24 -7.29
CA ASN A 261 -15.03 19.00 -7.57
C ASN A 261 -13.92 18.14 -8.18
N VAL A 262 -14.00 16.81 -8.09
CA VAL A 262 -12.95 15.89 -8.56
C VAL A 262 -13.54 14.86 -9.53
N LYS A 263 -12.68 14.22 -10.34
CA LYS A 263 -13.08 13.20 -11.31
C LYS A 263 -13.73 12.01 -10.61
N ASN A 264 -12.98 11.40 -9.70
CA ASN A 264 -13.35 10.22 -8.92
C ASN A 264 -12.76 10.30 -7.51
N ILE A 265 -13.41 9.60 -6.58
CA ILE A 265 -12.92 9.39 -5.22
C ILE A 265 -12.73 7.89 -5.00
N PHE A 266 -11.52 7.49 -4.59
CA PHE A 266 -11.20 6.14 -4.17
C PHE A 266 -10.93 6.12 -2.67
N LEU A 267 -11.62 5.24 -1.94
CA LEU A 267 -11.34 4.96 -0.54
C LEU A 267 -10.77 3.54 -0.45
N PHE A 268 -9.47 3.45 -0.23
CA PHE A 268 -8.82 2.17 0.04
C PHE A 268 -8.94 1.86 1.52
N THR A 269 -9.37 0.65 1.84
CA THR A 269 -9.41 0.18 3.23
C THR A 269 -8.84 -1.21 3.34
N SER A 270 -8.21 -1.53 4.46
CA SER A 270 -7.43 -2.76 4.58
C SER A 270 -7.96 -3.65 5.70
N VAL A 271 -8.33 -4.87 5.32
CA VAL A 271 -8.76 -5.98 6.18
C VAL A 271 -8.29 -7.26 5.48
N ASP A 272 -7.60 -8.14 6.20
CA ASP A 272 -6.87 -9.22 5.53
C ASP A 272 -7.60 -10.56 5.59
N THR A 273 -8.53 -10.73 6.52
CA THR A 273 -9.35 -11.93 6.66
C THR A 273 -10.61 -11.58 7.47
N TYR A 274 -11.36 -12.59 7.89
CA TYR A 274 -12.65 -12.46 8.58
C TYR A 274 -12.53 -12.53 10.10
N GLY A 275 -13.35 -11.76 10.83
CA GLY A 275 -13.62 -11.95 12.26
C GLY A 275 -12.40 -11.86 13.18
N LYS A 276 -12.30 -12.75 14.18
CA LYS A 276 -11.20 -12.77 15.17
C LYS A 276 -9.80 -12.89 14.55
N PRO A 277 -9.55 -13.73 13.53
CA PRO A 277 -8.32 -13.69 12.75
C PRO A 277 -7.96 -12.29 12.22
N ALA A 278 -8.95 -11.53 11.73
CA ALA A 278 -8.73 -10.17 11.23
C ALA A 278 -8.31 -9.23 12.35
N GLU A 279 -9.00 -9.30 13.50
CA GLU A 279 -8.68 -8.51 14.71
C GLU A 279 -7.30 -8.85 15.27
N TYR A 280 -6.88 -10.12 15.17
CA TYR A 280 -5.54 -10.54 15.54
C TYR A 280 -4.48 -9.95 14.62
N ILE A 281 -4.66 -10.06 13.30
CA ILE A 281 -3.70 -9.50 12.33
C ILE A 281 -3.66 -7.96 12.45
N ARG A 282 -4.81 -7.32 12.61
CA ARG A 282 -4.95 -5.86 12.71
C ARG A 282 -5.33 -5.46 14.13
N TYR A 283 -4.41 -5.65 15.06
CA TYR A 283 -4.67 -5.35 16.47
C TYR A 283 -5.18 -3.92 16.68
N GLY A 284 -6.35 -3.80 17.30
CA GLY A 284 -7.13 -2.57 17.43
C GLY A 284 -8.40 -2.55 16.56
N LEU A 285 -8.49 -3.42 15.54
CA LEU A 285 -9.69 -3.61 14.74
C LEU A 285 -10.81 -4.24 15.57
N ASN A 286 -12.01 -3.70 15.41
CA ASN A 286 -13.27 -4.38 15.72
C ASN A 286 -13.93 -4.70 14.39
N TYR A 287 -14.06 -5.99 14.05
CA TYR A 287 -14.48 -6.41 12.71
C TYR A 287 -15.92 -5.98 12.39
N GLU A 288 -16.83 -6.11 13.36
CA GLU A 288 -18.23 -5.74 13.17
C GLU A 288 -18.41 -4.23 12.94
N GLN A 289 -17.75 -3.41 13.75
CA GLN A 289 -17.77 -1.96 13.59
C GLN A 289 -17.12 -1.52 12.28
N PHE A 290 -16.04 -2.20 11.86
CA PHE A 290 -15.42 -1.97 10.57
C PHE A 290 -16.39 -2.25 9.41
N MET A 291 -17.07 -3.41 9.42
CA MET A 291 -18.06 -3.76 8.39
C MET A 291 -19.24 -2.77 8.37
N LYS A 292 -19.67 -2.30 9.55
CA LYS A 292 -20.66 -1.22 9.67
C LYS A 292 -20.17 0.08 9.06
N ASN A 293 -18.92 0.48 9.32
CA ASN A 293 -18.33 1.70 8.78
C ASN A 293 -18.20 1.63 7.25
N THR A 294 -17.76 0.50 6.69
CA THR A 294 -17.69 0.32 5.24
C THR A 294 -19.08 0.35 4.60
N ASN A 295 -20.08 -0.30 5.21
CA ASN A 295 -21.47 -0.23 4.75
C ASN A 295 -21.99 1.20 4.74
N ASN A 296 -21.74 1.96 5.82
CA ASN A 296 -22.15 3.36 5.90
C ASN A 296 -21.53 4.21 4.78
N ILE A 297 -20.25 4.02 4.48
CA ILE A 297 -19.57 4.77 3.42
C ILE A 297 -20.12 4.42 2.04
N ILE A 298 -20.27 3.12 1.74
CA ILE A 298 -20.86 2.66 0.48
C ILE A 298 -22.29 3.20 0.36
N GLU A 299 -23.04 3.23 1.46
CA GLU A 299 -24.44 3.65 1.47
C GLU A 299 -24.63 5.15 1.17
N HIS A 300 -23.72 5.98 1.68
CA HIS A 300 -23.91 7.44 1.74
C HIS A 300 -22.95 8.24 0.87
N THR A 301 -22.09 7.60 0.06
CA THR A 301 -21.14 8.29 -0.82
C THR A 301 -21.05 7.64 -2.20
N ASP A 302 -20.54 8.39 -3.18
CA ASP A 302 -20.16 7.88 -4.50
C ASP A 302 -18.68 7.46 -4.56
N ALA A 303 -18.02 7.31 -3.41
CA ALA A 303 -16.64 6.85 -3.36
C ALA A 303 -16.54 5.37 -3.74
N ILE A 304 -15.49 5.05 -4.49
CA ILE A 304 -15.14 3.69 -4.89
C ILE A 304 -14.41 3.08 -3.70
N LEU A 305 -15.05 2.14 -3.00
CA LEU A 305 -14.43 1.44 -1.88
C LEU A 305 -13.59 0.28 -2.41
N VAL A 306 -12.30 0.29 -2.10
CA VAL A 306 -11.36 -0.77 -2.50
C VAL A 306 -10.83 -1.49 -1.27
N TYR A 307 -11.21 -2.75 -1.12
CA TYR A 307 -10.65 -3.64 -0.10
C TYR A 307 -9.23 -4.06 -0.50
N MET A 308 -8.24 -3.65 0.28
CA MET A 308 -6.85 -4.09 0.17
C MET A 308 -6.62 -5.26 1.13
N ILE A 309 -6.60 -6.47 0.59
CA ILE A 309 -6.53 -7.73 1.34
C ILE A 309 -5.12 -8.27 1.23
N THR A 310 -4.32 -8.14 2.30
CA THR A 310 -2.94 -8.62 2.28
C THR A 310 -2.89 -10.13 2.44
N VAL A 311 -2.42 -10.85 1.43
CA VAL A 311 -2.27 -12.31 1.47
C VAL A 311 -0.98 -12.69 2.22
N SER A 312 -1.14 -13.38 3.33
CA SER A 312 -0.11 -13.76 4.31
C SER A 312 -0.43 -15.15 4.87
N ASN A 313 0.50 -15.76 5.60
CA ASN A 313 0.23 -17.07 6.20
C ASN A 313 -0.97 -17.08 7.17
N LEU A 314 -1.22 -15.97 7.86
CA LEU A 314 -2.35 -15.82 8.77
C LEU A 314 -3.66 -15.55 8.01
N SER A 315 -3.62 -14.67 7.01
CA SER A 315 -4.84 -14.21 6.34
C SER A 315 -5.51 -15.28 5.48
N LEU A 316 -4.78 -16.28 4.99
CA LEU A 316 -5.39 -17.43 4.30
C LEU A 316 -6.52 -18.07 5.13
N ILE A 317 -6.38 -18.08 6.45
CA ILE A 317 -7.37 -18.64 7.34
C ILE A 317 -8.53 -17.67 7.50
N GLY A 318 -9.68 -18.03 6.93
CA GLY A 318 -10.91 -17.23 6.99
C GLY A 318 -11.09 -16.27 5.81
N SER A 319 -10.14 -16.20 4.87
CA SER A 319 -10.24 -15.34 3.68
C SER A 319 -11.55 -15.54 2.93
N LYS A 320 -11.98 -16.79 2.69
CA LYS A 320 -13.24 -17.06 1.97
C LYS A 320 -14.45 -16.37 2.63
N ASN A 321 -14.54 -16.36 3.96
CA ASN A 321 -15.63 -15.71 4.67
C ASN A 321 -15.61 -14.18 4.51
N LEU A 322 -14.42 -13.56 4.43
CA LEU A 322 -14.32 -12.14 4.10
C LEU A 322 -14.82 -11.87 2.67
N PHE A 323 -14.51 -12.75 1.71
CA PHE A 323 -15.01 -12.60 0.34
C PHE A 323 -16.53 -12.84 0.23
N GLU A 324 -17.10 -13.72 1.06
CA GLU A 324 -18.55 -13.87 1.22
C GLU A 324 -19.20 -12.56 1.73
N ASP A 325 -18.64 -11.94 2.77
CA ASP A 325 -19.10 -10.63 3.27
C ASP A 325 -19.01 -9.54 2.20
N ILE A 326 -17.91 -9.47 1.44
CA ILE A 326 -17.73 -8.48 0.38
C ILE A 326 -18.72 -8.74 -0.78
N LEU A 327 -19.00 -10.00 -1.11
CA LEU A 327 -20.01 -10.35 -2.10
C LEU A 327 -21.40 -9.94 -1.64
N GLU A 328 -21.73 -10.12 -0.35
CA GLU A 328 -22.99 -9.63 0.23
C GLU A 328 -23.11 -8.09 0.07
N GLN A 329 -22.02 -7.36 0.35
CA GLN A 329 -21.99 -5.91 0.13
C GLN A 329 -22.17 -5.52 -1.34
N LYS A 330 -21.44 -6.18 -2.26
CA LYS A 330 -21.57 -5.96 -3.71
C LYS A 330 -23.02 -6.17 -4.18
N ASN A 331 -23.66 -7.24 -3.71
CA ASN A 331 -25.06 -7.54 -4.02
C ASN A 331 -26.03 -6.50 -3.42
N LYS A 332 -25.85 -6.14 -2.15
CA LYS A 332 -26.69 -5.16 -1.45
C LYS A 332 -26.65 -3.78 -2.10
N PHE A 333 -25.47 -3.37 -2.55
CA PHE A 333 -25.23 -2.05 -3.11
C PHE A 333 -25.03 -2.08 -4.63
N SER A 334 -25.76 -2.97 -5.32
CA SER A 334 -25.74 -3.10 -6.79
C SER A 334 -25.74 -1.73 -7.50
N ARG A 335 -24.80 -1.53 -8.43
CA ARG A 335 -24.37 -0.26 -9.08
C ARG A 335 -23.27 0.55 -8.37
N ARG A 336 -22.84 0.18 -7.16
CA ARG A 336 -21.72 0.84 -6.46
C ARG A 336 -20.43 0.06 -6.57
N GLN A 337 -19.31 0.78 -6.65
CA GLN A 337 -18.00 0.23 -6.98
C GLN A 337 -17.29 -0.24 -5.70
N VAL A 338 -17.68 -1.41 -5.20
CA VAL A 338 -16.85 -2.17 -4.25
C VAL A 338 -15.87 -3.00 -5.07
N GLN A 339 -14.58 -2.78 -4.85
CA GLN A 339 -13.50 -3.46 -5.55
C GLN A 339 -12.56 -4.15 -4.56
N ILE A 340 -11.77 -5.10 -5.06
CA ILE A 340 -10.78 -5.84 -4.28
C ILE A 340 -9.40 -5.73 -4.93
N ASP A 341 -8.37 -5.60 -4.09
CA ASP A 341 -6.97 -5.75 -4.44
C ASP A 341 -6.30 -6.71 -3.45
N THR A 342 -5.51 -7.66 -3.96
CA THR A 342 -4.95 -8.77 -3.18
C THR A 342 -3.42 -8.79 -3.20
N PRO A 343 -2.73 -7.76 -2.65
CA PRO A 343 -1.28 -7.78 -2.55
C PRO A 343 -0.81 -8.92 -1.63
N TYR A 344 0.34 -9.52 -1.89
CA TYR A 344 0.93 -10.52 -1.00
C TYR A 344 2.01 -9.91 -0.11
N LEU A 345 2.14 -10.44 1.09
CA LEU A 345 3.13 -10.01 2.07
C LEU A 345 4.52 -10.55 1.70
N ARG A 346 5.48 -9.65 1.50
CA ARG A 346 6.90 -10.00 1.29
C ARG A 346 7.76 -9.96 2.55
N TYR A 347 7.42 -9.07 3.48
CA TYR A 347 8.13 -8.87 4.73
C TYR A 347 7.10 -8.45 5.81
N PRO A 348 7.22 -8.96 7.05
CA PRO A 348 8.25 -9.86 7.55
C PRO A 348 8.13 -11.28 6.98
N TYR A 349 9.28 -11.91 6.73
CA TYR A 349 9.32 -13.21 6.03
C TYR A 349 8.63 -14.33 6.80
N PHE A 350 8.61 -14.29 8.13
CA PHE A 350 7.90 -15.26 8.96
C PHE A 350 6.36 -15.12 8.91
N LEU A 351 5.81 -14.08 8.27
CA LEU A 351 4.37 -13.95 7.98
C LEU A 351 4.06 -14.16 6.48
N ALA A 352 5.06 -14.36 5.64
CA ALA A 352 4.85 -14.60 4.22
C ALA A 352 4.19 -15.98 4.00
N VAL A 353 3.42 -16.11 2.92
CA VAL A 353 2.67 -17.35 2.62
C VAL A 353 3.55 -18.56 2.32
N ASP A 354 4.79 -18.32 1.91
CA ASP A 354 5.72 -19.31 1.40
C ASP A 354 6.33 -20.20 2.51
N ILE A 355 6.16 -19.83 3.79
CA ILE A 355 6.58 -20.69 4.92
C ILE A 355 5.55 -21.79 5.24
N LEU A 356 4.33 -21.70 4.70
CA LEU A 356 3.26 -22.65 4.98
C LEU A 356 3.46 -23.98 4.22
N PRO A 357 3.15 -25.12 4.87
CA PRO A 357 3.05 -26.41 4.19
C PRO A 357 1.97 -26.44 3.10
N GLU A 358 2.12 -27.37 2.14
CA GLU A 358 1.22 -27.56 0.99
C GLU A 358 -0.27 -27.65 1.40
N GLN A 359 -0.57 -28.29 2.52
CA GLN A 359 -1.95 -28.49 2.99
C GLN A 359 -2.74 -27.20 3.25
N TYR A 360 -2.05 -26.06 3.43
CA TYR A 360 -2.67 -24.75 3.65
C TYR A 360 -2.97 -24.00 2.36
N LYS A 361 -2.35 -24.37 1.24
CA LYS A 361 -2.50 -23.66 -0.04
C LYS A 361 -3.93 -23.74 -0.59
N LYS A 362 -4.65 -24.81 -0.25
CA LYS A 362 -6.08 -24.99 -0.59
C LYS A 362 -6.97 -23.83 -0.14
N TYR A 363 -6.63 -23.13 0.95
CA TYR A 363 -7.48 -22.05 1.46
C TYR A 363 -7.57 -20.85 0.51
N TRP A 364 -6.49 -20.56 -0.24
CA TRP A 364 -6.55 -19.53 -1.27
C TRP A 364 -7.23 -20.04 -2.54
N GLN A 365 -7.02 -21.31 -2.88
CA GLN A 365 -7.73 -21.93 -4.00
C GLN A 365 -9.25 -21.86 -3.78
N ASP A 366 -9.74 -22.14 -2.56
CA ASP A 366 -11.15 -22.01 -2.19
C ASP A 366 -11.69 -20.58 -2.40
N VAL A 367 -10.85 -19.56 -2.21
CA VAL A 367 -11.21 -18.15 -2.50
C VAL A 367 -11.32 -17.92 -4.00
N ILE A 368 -10.37 -18.40 -4.79
CA ILE A 368 -10.40 -18.27 -6.25
C ILE A 368 -11.63 -18.98 -6.82
N ASP A 369 -11.89 -20.23 -6.43
CA ASP A 369 -13.04 -20.99 -6.88
C ASP A 369 -14.36 -20.32 -6.47
N PHE A 370 -14.40 -19.71 -5.28
CA PHE A 370 -15.54 -18.91 -4.83
C PHE A 370 -15.72 -17.66 -5.69
N MET A 371 -14.66 -16.94 -6.02
CA MET A 371 -14.75 -15.75 -6.88
C MET A 371 -15.19 -16.11 -8.30
N GLU A 372 -14.67 -17.19 -8.88
CA GLU A 372 -15.04 -17.67 -10.21
C GLU A 372 -16.50 -18.13 -10.30
N SER A 373 -16.97 -18.83 -9.27
CA SER A 373 -18.38 -19.26 -9.19
C SER A 373 -19.38 -18.10 -8.99
N HIS A 374 -18.89 -16.92 -8.58
CA HIS A 374 -19.68 -15.69 -8.44
C HIS A 374 -19.13 -14.57 -9.33
N HIS A 375 -18.59 -14.96 -10.49
CA HIS A 375 -18.17 -14.02 -11.52
C HIS A 375 -19.39 -13.26 -12.07
N ASP A 376 -19.34 -11.93 -11.97
CA ASP A 376 -20.33 -11.05 -12.57
C ASP A 376 -19.75 -9.63 -12.62
N GLN A 377 -19.87 -8.95 -13.76
CA GLN A 377 -19.27 -7.63 -13.99
C GLN A 377 -20.01 -6.48 -13.27
N VAL A 378 -21.21 -6.75 -12.74
CA VAL A 378 -22.10 -5.75 -12.14
C VAL A 378 -22.21 -5.95 -10.63
N ASN A 379 -22.47 -7.17 -10.17
CA ASN A 379 -22.79 -7.50 -8.78
C ASN A 379 -21.87 -8.57 -8.16
N GLY A 380 -20.90 -9.09 -8.92
CA GLY A 380 -19.99 -10.13 -8.48
C GLY A 380 -18.53 -9.71 -8.51
N PHE A 381 -17.65 -10.68 -8.75
CA PHE A 381 -16.23 -10.44 -8.91
C PHE A 381 -15.91 -10.22 -10.40
N ALA A 382 -15.30 -9.07 -10.70
CA ALA A 382 -14.88 -8.73 -12.05
C ALA A 382 -13.62 -9.49 -12.46
N ASP A 383 -13.39 -9.62 -13.77
CA ASP A 383 -12.23 -10.35 -14.33
C ASP A 383 -10.90 -9.87 -13.70
N TYR A 384 -10.71 -8.56 -13.59
CA TYR A 384 -9.47 -8.00 -13.06
C TYR A 384 -9.27 -8.31 -11.57
N GLU A 385 -10.35 -8.49 -10.79
CA GLU A 385 -10.26 -8.87 -9.37
C GLU A 385 -9.82 -10.34 -9.25
N ILE A 386 -10.44 -11.21 -10.05
CA ILE A 386 -10.10 -12.64 -10.11
C ILE A 386 -8.67 -12.82 -10.59
N ASP A 387 -8.28 -12.16 -11.68
CA ASP A 387 -6.95 -12.25 -12.26
C ASP A 387 -5.87 -11.76 -11.28
N LYS A 388 -6.13 -10.66 -10.56
CA LYS A 388 -5.22 -10.17 -9.51
C LYS A 388 -5.06 -11.21 -8.39
N SER A 389 -6.16 -11.80 -7.91
CA SER A 389 -6.10 -12.83 -6.86
C SER A 389 -5.38 -14.10 -7.33
N LYS A 390 -5.53 -14.49 -8.61
CA LYS A 390 -4.79 -15.61 -9.21
C LYS A 390 -3.29 -15.35 -9.31
N ARG A 391 -2.83 -14.10 -9.48
CA ARG A 391 -1.39 -13.77 -9.53
C ARG A 391 -0.64 -14.10 -8.23
N VAL A 392 -1.37 -14.34 -7.13
CA VAL A 392 -0.78 -14.77 -5.85
C VAL A 392 -0.54 -16.27 -5.79
N LEU A 393 -1.25 -17.08 -6.58
CA LEU A 393 -1.12 -18.55 -6.59
C LEU A 393 0.31 -19.03 -6.87
N PRO A 394 1.07 -18.50 -7.84
CA PRO A 394 2.46 -18.92 -8.05
C PRO A 394 3.35 -18.72 -6.82
N ILE A 395 3.08 -17.68 -6.02
CA ILE A 395 3.85 -17.37 -4.80
C ILE A 395 3.45 -18.33 -3.68
N ILE A 396 2.16 -18.55 -3.49
CA ILE A 396 1.64 -19.55 -2.54
C ILE A 396 2.17 -20.95 -2.89
N ASN A 397 2.18 -21.29 -4.18
CA ASN A 397 2.61 -22.59 -4.66
C ASN A 397 4.13 -22.76 -4.70
N SER A 398 4.89 -21.66 -4.63
CA SER A 398 6.34 -21.74 -4.50
C SER A 398 6.73 -22.46 -3.21
N ALA A 399 7.74 -23.32 -3.29
CA ALA A 399 8.20 -24.12 -2.16
C ALA A 399 9.64 -23.71 -1.80
N PRO A 400 9.84 -22.68 -0.96
CA PRO A 400 11.18 -22.45 -0.43
C PRO A 400 11.42 -23.48 0.68
N ASN A 401 12.13 -24.56 0.37
CA ASN A 401 12.76 -25.42 1.38
C ASN A 401 14.25 -25.05 1.44
N THR A 402 14.54 -23.84 1.93
CA THR A 402 15.91 -23.35 2.13
C THR A 402 16.21 -23.18 3.62
N ALA A 403 17.49 -22.99 3.96
CA ALA A 403 17.89 -22.65 5.33
C ALA A 403 17.17 -21.40 5.86
N ASP A 404 16.87 -20.44 4.98
CA ASP A 404 16.11 -19.24 5.32
C ASP A 404 14.66 -19.57 5.73
N THR A 405 14.02 -20.56 5.11
CA THR A 405 12.67 -20.99 5.50
C THR A 405 12.62 -21.57 6.91
N ILE A 406 13.62 -22.37 7.30
CA ILE A 406 13.70 -22.93 8.67
C ILE A 406 13.80 -21.78 9.69
N LYS A 407 14.67 -20.81 9.42
CA LYS A 407 14.80 -19.61 10.24
C LYS A 407 13.48 -18.85 10.35
N HIS A 408 12.77 -18.64 9.24
CA HIS A 408 11.48 -17.94 9.26
C HIS A 408 10.38 -18.70 10.02
N LYS A 409 10.39 -20.04 9.99
CA LYS A 409 9.49 -20.87 10.81
C LYS A 409 9.77 -20.72 12.31
N ILE A 410 11.03 -20.69 12.71
CA ILE A 410 11.42 -20.42 14.11
C ILE A 410 11.00 -19.01 14.51
N ASP A 411 11.28 -18.01 13.66
CA ASP A 411 10.89 -16.61 13.90
C ASP A 411 9.37 -16.44 13.99
N PHE A 412 8.58 -17.25 13.28
CA PHE A 412 7.12 -17.26 13.37
C PHE A 412 6.65 -17.60 14.80
N VAL A 413 7.22 -18.63 15.42
CA VAL A 413 6.89 -19.02 16.81
C VAL A 413 7.30 -17.92 17.79
N LYS A 414 8.53 -17.40 17.65
CA LYS A 414 9.05 -16.31 18.50
C LYS A 414 8.19 -15.06 18.39
N PHE A 415 7.72 -14.74 17.19
CA PHE A 415 6.80 -13.65 16.96
C PHE A 415 5.45 -13.91 17.64
N VAL A 416 4.80 -15.05 17.37
CA VAL A 416 3.47 -15.39 17.91
C VAL A 416 3.47 -15.39 19.44
N ASP A 417 4.46 -16.03 20.07
CA ASP A 417 4.53 -16.13 21.54
C ASP A 417 4.70 -14.75 22.18
N GLU A 418 5.59 -13.92 21.62
CA GLU A 418 5.80 -12.57 22.12
C GLU A 418 4.61 -11.64 21.81
N TYR A 419 3.95 -11.85 20.67
CA TYR A 419 2.76 -11.10 20.27
C TYR A 419 1.61 -11.32 21.25
N ASP A 420 1.29 -12.58 21.54
CA ASP A 420 0.26 -12.96 22.50
C ASP A 420 0.59 -12.43 23.89
N ARG A 421 1.84 -12.55 24.33
CA ARG A 421 2.30 -12.02 25.63
C ARG A 421 2.11 -10.50 25.73
N ARG A 422 2.53 -9.73 24.72
CA ARG A 422 2.44 -8.25 24.73
C ARG A 422 1.00 -7.76 24.67
N ARG A 423 0.13 -8.47 23.96
CA ARG A 423 -1.19 -7.98 23.54
C ARG A 423 -2.35 -8.67 24.24
N ASN A 424 -2.05 -9.64 25.10
CA ASN A 424 -3.01 -10.47 25.81
C ASN A 424 -4.01 -11.12 24.83
N THR A 425 -3.49 -11.63 23.72
CA THR A 425 -4.23 -12.38 22.71
C THR A 425 -3.95 -13.87 22.83
N SER A 426 -4.67 -14.69 22.05
CA SER A 426 -4.39 -16.12 21.98
C SER A 426 -4.46 -16.60 20.53
N PHE A 427 -3.30 -16.94 19.99
CA PHE A 427 -3.15 -17.56 18.68
C PHE A 427 -3.89 -18.89 18.62
N PHE A 428 -3.86 -19.67 19.71
CA PHE A 428 -4.45 -21.01 19.74
C PHE A 428 -5.97 -21.01 19.62
N THR A 429 -6.63 -20.03 20.22
CA THR A 429 -8.08 -19.89 20.08
C THR A 429 -8.47 -19.20 18.77
N THR A 430 -7.60 -18.32 18.26
CA THR A 430 -7.88 -17.52 17.06
C THR A 430 -7.62 -18.29 15.76
N PHE A 431 -6.55 -19.08 15.71
CA PHE A 431 -6.10 -19.83 14.54
C PHE A 431 -6.01 -21.34 14.83
N PRO A 432 -7.11 -22.01 15.20
CA PRO A 432 -7.09 -23.45 15.50
C PRO A 432 -6.59 -24.30 14.31
N LYS A 433 -6.82 -23.83 13.08
CA LYS A 433 -6.35 -24.48 11.84
C LYS A 433 -4.82 -24.42 11.66
N LEU A 434 -4.13 -23.47 12.30
CA LEU A 434 -2.67 -23.32 12.22
C LEU A 434 -1.92 -23.94 13.41
N LEU A 435 -2.62 -24.63 14.33
CA LEU A 435 -1.97 -25.24 15.50
C LEU A 435 -0.91 -26.28 15.12
N GLU A 436 -1.24 -27.17 14.18
CA GLU A 436 -0.30 -28.18 13.70
C GLU A 436 0.97 -27.51 13.13
N PHE A 437 0.79 -26.50 12.28
CA PHE A 437 1.91 -25.72 11.73
C PHE A 437 2.74 -25.01 12.81
N TYR A 438 2.09 -24.40 13.82
CA TYR A 438 2.79 -23.77 14.93
C TYR A 438 3.65 -24.78 15.70
N TYR A 439 3.13 -25.97 16.02
CA TYR A 439 3.90 -26.99 16.74
C TYR A 439 5.05 -27.55 15.89
N GLN A 440 4.82 -27.79 14.59
CA GLN A 440 5.90 -28.18 13.67
C GLN A 440 7.01 -27.13 13.61
N CYS A 441 6.67 -25.84 13.60
CA CYS A 441 7.67 -24.77 13.67
C CYS A 441 8.39 -24.72 15.01
N LYS A 442 7.70 -25.01 16.11
CA LYS A 442 8.25 -25.00 17.47
C LYS A 442 9.26 -26.12 17.69
N GLU A 443 9.06 -27.28 17.08
CA GLU A 443 10.00 -28.40 17.09
C GLU A 443 11.32 -28.09 16.35
N LEU A 444 11.39 -27.00 15.56
CA LEU A 444 12.62 -26.56 14.90
C LEU A 444 13.50 -25.68 15.82
N ASP A 445 12.94 -25.13 16.89
CA ASP A 445 13.66 -24.27 17.87
C ASP A 445 14.19 -25.13 19.04
N VAL A 446 14.82 -26.27 18.71
CA VAL A 446 15.40 -27.25 19.65
C VAL A 446 16.91 -27.10 19.74
#